data_AF-A0A7Y2KKX3-F1
#
_entry.id   AF-A0A7Y2KKX3-F1
#
_cell.length_a   1.000
_cell.length_b   1.000
_cell.length_c   1.000
_cell.angle_alpha   90.00
_cell.angle_beta   90.00
_cell.angle_gamma   90.00
#
_symmetry.space_group_name_H-M   'P 1'
#
loop_
_entity.id
_entity.type
_entity.pdbx_description
1 polymer ?
#
loop_
_entity_poly.entity_id
_entity_poly.type
_entity_poly.pdbx_seq_one_letter_code
_entity_poly.pdbx_strand_id
1 'polypeptide(L)' 'SQVANGILLPFVLVFMLKLINDRELMGEYVNSKAFNGIAWTTVAVMIVLTILLVTVTIFPGLPGILGI' A
#
# COMPACT_ATOMS: atom_id res chain seq x y z
N SER A 1 -7.90 11.75 -16.32
CA SER A 1 -7.85 11.75 -14.85
C SER A 1 -7.11 10.51 -14.36
N GLN A 2 -5.81 10.63 -14.10
CA GLN A 2 -4.90 9.51 -13.76
C GLN A 2 -4.23 9.69 -12.39
N VAL A 3 -4.43 10.82 -11.73
CA VAL A 3 -3.82 11.14 -10.42
C VAL A 3 -4.52 10.41 -9.27
N ALA A 4 -5.83 10.17 -9.37
CA ALA A 4 -6.61 9.53 -8.31
C ALA A 4 -6.26 8.05 -8.09
N ASN A 5 -5.89 7.31 -9.14
CA ASN A 5 -5.61 5.87 -9.02
C ASN A 5 -4.38 5.58 -8.16
N GLY A 6 -3.35 6.43 -8.18
CA GLY A 6 -2.12 6.19 -7.40
C GLY A 6 -2.31 6.35 -5.89
N ILE A 7 -3.17 7.28 -5.45
CA ILE A 7 -3.37 7.61 -4.03
C ILE A 7 -4.42 6.70 -3.36
N LEU A 8 -5.38 6.18 -4.12
CA LEU A 8 -6.46 5.35 -3.58
C LEU A 8 -6.00 3.89 -3.33
N LEU A 9 -5.04 3.39 -4.11
CA LEU A 9 -4.55 2.02 -4.00
C LEU A 9 -4.06 1.64 -2.59
N PRO A 10 -3.20 2.43 -1.91
CA PRO A 10 -2.78 2.14 -0.54
C PRO A 10 -3.94 1.96 0.43
N PHE A 11 -4.96 2.82 0.33
CA PHE A 11 -6.13 2.76 1.20
C PHE A 11 -6.95 1.49 0.94
N VAL A 12 -7.18 1.16 -0.34
CA VAL A 12 -7.87 -0.07 -0.74
C VAL A 12 -7.11 -1.31 -0.28
N LEU A 13 -5.77 -1.33 -0.43
CA LEU A 13 -4.94 -2.46 -0.01
C LEU A 13 -5.01 -2.72 1.50
N VAL A 14 -4.98 -1.66 2.32
CA VAL A 14 -5.15 -1.79 3.77
C VAL A 14 -6.54 -2.30 4.13
N PHE A 15 -7.59 -1.80 3.46
CA PHE A 15 -8.95 -2.29 3.67
C PHE A 15 -9.10 -3.76 3.26
N MET A 16 -8.57 -4.14 2.11
CA MET A 16 -8.57 -5.53 1.66
C MET A 16 -7.83 -6.43 2.64
N LEU A 17 -6.67 -6.03 3.15
CA LEU A 17 -5.94 -6.77 4.19
C LEU A 17 -6.80 -7.00 5.45
N LYS A 18 -7.58 -5.99 5.87
CA LYS A 18 -8.51 -6.15 7.00
C LYS A 18 -9.64 -7.14 6.66
N LEU A 19 -10.24 -7.04 5.48
CA LEU A 19 -11.33 -7.92 5.04
C LEU A 19 -10.88 -9.38 4.91
N ILE A 20 -9.72 -9.63 4.31
CA ILE A 20 -9.22 -11.01 4.14
C ILE A 20 -8.76 -11.66 5.46
N ASN A 21 -8.53 -10.85 6.50
CA ASN A 21 -8.19 -11.31 7.84
C ASN A 21 -9.43 -11.38 8.75
N ASP A 22 -10.60 -10.93 8.28
CA ASP A 22 -11.86 -10.97 9.01
C ASP A 22 -12.50 -12.35 8.87
N ARG A 23 -12.64 -13.06 9.99
CA ARG A 23 -13.22 -14.41 10.03
C ARG A 23 -14.73 -14.42 9.89
N GLU A 24 -15.41 -13.32 10.24
CA GLU A 24 -16.85 -13.19 10.05
C GLU A 24 -17.19 -13.07 8.55
N LEU A 25 -16.29 -12.45 7.78
CA LEU A 25 -16.43 -12.25 6.33
C LEU A 25 -15.87 -13.42 5.49
N MET A 26 -14.69 -13.94 5.83
CA MET A 26 -13.99 -14.99 5.06
C MET A 26 -14.29 -16.43 5.54
N GLY A 27 -14.87 -16.60 6.73
CA GLY A 27 -15.12 -17.93 7.30
C GLY A 27 -13.82 -18.73 7.50
N GLU A 28 -13.74 -19.91 6.87
CA GLU A 28 -12.55 -20.78 6.96
C GLU A 28 -11.39 -20.32 6.07
N TYR A 29 -11.64 -19.44 5.10
CA TYR A 29 -10.64 -18.96 4.13
C TYR A 29 -9.86 -17.74 4.62
N VAL A 30 -9.83 -17.51 5.93
CA VAL A 30 -9.01 -16.45 6.52
C VAL A 30 -7.53 -16.69 6.25
N ASN A 31 -6.82 -15.58 6.05
CA ASN A 31 -5.42 -15.64 5.75
C ASN A 31 -4.60 -16.25 6.92
N SER A 32 -3.70 -17.19 6.61
CA SER A 32 -2.84 -17.78 7.65
C SER A 32 -1.81 -16.76 8.15
N LYS A 33 -1.32 -16.92 9.39
CA LYS A 33 -0.37 -15.96 10.01
C LYS A 33 0.88 -15.69 9.17
N ALA A 34 1.40 -16.71 8.48
CA ALA A 34 2.56 -16.58 7.59
C ALA A 34 2.24 -15.72 6.36
N PHE A 35 1.09 -15.98 5.72
CA PHE A 35 0.66 -15.26 4.53
C PHE A 35 0.19 -13.83 4.87
N ASN A 36 -0.31 -13.61 6.09
CA ASN A 36 -0.57 -12.27 6.61
C ASN A 36 0.73 -11.45 6.76
N GLY A 37 1.83 -12.07 7.20
CA GLY A 37 3.14 -11.41 7.26
C GLY A 37 3.66 -10.99 5.88
N ILE A 38 3.52 -11.87 4.88
CA ILE A 38 3.89 -11.54 3.49
C ILE A 38 3.01 -10.39 2.97
N ALA A 39 1.70 -10.51 3.11
CA ALA A 39 0.75 -9.52 2.61
C ALA A 39 0.95 -8.14 3.28
N TRP A 40 1.19 -8.09 4.59
CA TRP A 40 1.55 -6.85 5.28
C TRP A 40 2.85 -6.25 4.77
N THR A 41 3.87 -7.07 4.50
CA THR A 41 5.14 -6.61 3.94
C THR A 41 4.93 -6.00 2.56
N THR A 42 4.16 -6.67 1.68
CA THR A 42 3.88 -6.16 0.34
C THR A 42 3.11 -4.85 0.39
N VAL A 43 2.11 -4.74 1.27
CA VAL A 43 1.33 -3.50 1.44
C VAL A 43 2.18 -2.37 2.00
N ALA A 44 3.07 -2.65 2.97
CA ALA A 44 4.00 -1.66 3.50
C ALA A 44 4.95 -1.13 2.41
N VAL A 45 5.52 -2.02 1.59
CA VAL A 45 6.37 -1.63 0.45
C VAL A 45 5.60 -0.75 -0.53
N MET A 46 4.38 -1.15 -0.90
CA MET A 46 3.53 -0.37 -1.80
C MET A 46 3.23 1.03 -1.23
N ILE A 47 2.89 1.15 0.06
CA ILE A 47 2.65 2.44 0.72
C ILE A 47 3.90 3.32 0.63
N VAL A 48 5.08 2.78 0.95
CA VAL A 48 6.34 3.53 0.90
C VAL A 48 6.61 4.04 -0.50
N LEU A 49 6.49 3.18 -1.52
CA LEU A 49 6.70 3.56 -2.92
C LEU A 49 5.70 4.64 -3.36
N THR A 50 4.43 4.55 -2.95
CA THR A 50 3.43 5.57 -3.25
C THR A 50 3.78 6.91 -2.58
N ILE A 51 4.21 6.90 -1.32
CA ILE A 51 4.62 8.13 -0.61
C ILE A 51 5.82 8.77 -1.29
N LEU A 52 6.83 7.98 -1.67
CA LEU A 52 8.00 8.46 -2.41
C LEU A 52 7.57 9.10 -3.73
N LEU A 53 6.72 8.42 -4.50
CA LEU A 53 6.21 8.94 -5.77
C LEU A 53 5.45 10.25 -5.59
N VAL A 54 4.53 10.32 -4.61
CA VAL A 54 3.76 11.54 -4.30
C VAL A 54 4.69 12.67 -3.88
N THR A 55 5.69 12.39 -3.06
CA THR A 55 6.67 13.38 -2.59
C THR A 55 7.46 13.97 -3.76
N VAL A 56 7.96 13.13 -4.67
CA VAL A 56 8.66 13.57 -5.89
C VAL A 56 7.72 14.34 -6.83
N THR A 57 6.47 13.91 -6.94
CA THR A 57 5.49 14.56 -7.82
C THR A 57 5.10 15.95 -7.32
N ILE A 58 4.94 16.13 -6.01
CA ILE A 58 4.59 17.42 -5.40
C ILE A 58 5.80 18.37 -5.33
N PHE A 59 6.99 17.82 -5.09
CA PHE A 59 8.23 18.59 -4.94
C PHE A 59 9.26 18.14 -5.99
N PRO A 60 9.15 18.60 -7.25
CA PRO A 60 10.01 18.15 -8.34
C PRO A 60 11.51 18.48 -8.15
N GLY A 61 11.86 19.38 -7.22
CA GLY A 61 13.25 19.72 -6.88
C GLY A 61 13.91 18.81 -5.84
N LEU A 62 13.16 17.93 -5.17
CA LEU A 62 13.69 17.02 -4.14
C LEU A 62 14.78 16.06 -4.65
N PRO A 63 14.62 15.40 -5.83
CA PRO A 63 15.66 14.51 -6.36
C PRO A 63 17.00 15.22 -6.57
N GLY A 64 16.97 16.43 -7.14
CA GLY A 64 18.17 17.23 -7.38
C GLY A 64 18.87 17.71 -6.11
N ILE A 65 18.14 17.92 -5.01
CA ILE A 65 18.72 18.29 -3.70
C ILE A 65 19.34 17.07 -3.01
N LEU A 66 18.72 15.90 -3.15
CA LEU A 66 19.18 14.65 -2.56
C LEU A 66 20.26 13.95 -3.39
N GLY A 67 20.55 14.43 -4.60
CA GLY A 67 21.57 13.87 -5.49
C GLY A 67 21.21 12.49 -6.06
N ILE A 68 19.91 12.19 -6.16
CA ILE A 68 19.34 10.97 -6.76
C ILE A 68 18.69 11.26 -8.11
#